data_AF-G5QYQ2-F1
#
_entry.id   AF-G5QYQ2-F1
#
_cell.length_a   1.000
_cell.length_b   1.000
_cell.length_c   1.000
_cell.angle_alpha   90.00
_cell.angle_beta   90.00
_cell.angle_gamma   90.00
#
_symmetry.space_group_name_H-M   'P 1'
#
loop_
_entity.id
_entity.type
_entity.pdbx_description
1 polymer ?
#
loop_
_entity_poly.entity_id
_entity_poly.type
_entity_poly.pdbx_seq_one_letter_code
_entity_poly.pdbx_strand_id
1 'polypeptide(L)'
;MEEQGRVFIEKAIEQPLDPQRLAQGVRNEEEALEIYFLSCAAIDIDHFMERSYLNALGDALKIPQEVRDGIEQDLQQQKQALPG
;
A
#
# COMPACT_ATOMS: atom_id res chain seq x y z
N MET A 1 34.31 -7.33 -0.02
CA MET A 1 33.49 -6.40 -0.83
C MET A 1 32.05 -6.92 -1.00
N GLU A 2 31.85 -8.25 -1.10
CA GLU A 2 30.51 -8.85 -1.25
C GLU A 2 29.60 -8.75 0.00
N GLU A 3 30.17 -8.78 1.21
CA GLU A 3 29.40 -8.75 2.45
C GLU A 3 28.70 -7.40 2.72
N GLN A 4 29.31 -6.30 2.28
CA GLN A 4 28.70 -4.96 2.37
C GLN A 4 27.47 -4.82 1.46
N GLY A 5 27.46 -5.52 0.31
CA GLY A 5 26.32 -5.54 -0.60
C GLY A 5 25.12 -6.30 -0.03
N ARG A 6 25.36 -7.42 0.67
CA ARG A 6 24.28 -8.20 1.31
C ARG A 6 23.60 -7.44 2.45
N VAL A 7 24.39 -6.83 3.33
CA VAL A 7 23.85 -6.02 4.44
C VAL A 7 23.04 -4.82 3.93
N PHE A 8 23.41 -4.25 2.78
CA PHE A 8 22.64 -3.17 2.16
C PHE A 8 21.31 -3.65 1.58
N ILE A 9 21.29 -4.82 0.95
CA ILE A 9 20.08 -5.46 0.42
C ILE A 9 19.16 -5.89 1.56
N GLU A 10 19.67 -6.52 2.61
CA GLU A 10 18.88 -6.91 3.80
C GLU A 10 18.24 -5.69 4.46
N LYS A 11 19.00 -4.62 4.70
CA LYS A 11 18.44 -3.36 5.21
C LYS A 11 17.45 -2.69 4.26
N ALA A 12 17.55 -2.91 2.95
CA ALA A 12 16.59 -2.39 1.99
C ALA A 12 15.28 -3.21 2.00
N ILE A 13 15.36 -4.51 2.26
CA ILE A 13 14.20 -5.41 2.40
C ILE A 13 13.52 -5.22 3.75
N GLU A 14 14.28 -4.96 4.82
CA GLU A 14 13.76 -4.69 6.17
C GLU A 14 13.22 -3.26 6.34
N GLN A 15 13.47 -2.37 5.37
CA GLN A 15 12.91 -1.04 5.44
C GLN A 15 11.39 -1.12 5.29
N PRO A 16 10.62 -0.54 6.22
CA PRO A 16 9.17 -0.47 6.06
C PRO A 16 8.87 0.24 4.74
N LEU A 17 7.88 -0.25 4.01
CA LEU A 17 7.40 0.44 2.82
C LEU A 17 7.06 1.88 3.24
N ASP A 18 7.72 2.87 2.61
CA ASP A 18 7.44 4.29 2.88
C ASP A 18 6.33 4.74 1.94
N PRO A 19 5.11 5.01 2.45
CA PRO A 19 3.97 5.40 1.64
C PRO A 19 4.21 6.73 0.91
N GLN A 20 5.01 7.64 1.48
CA GLN A 20 5.32 8.92 0.84
C GLN A 20 6.24 8.73 -0.35
N ARG A 21 7.22 7.83 -0.23
CA ARG A 21 8.14 7.52 -1.33
C ARG A 21 7.39 6.88 -2.50
N LEU A 22 6.40 6.03 -2.22
CA LEU A 22 5.56 5.44 -3.25
C LEU A 22 4.74 6.52 -3.98
N ALA A 23 4.15 7.45 -3.22
CA ALA A 23 3.37 8.57 -3.78
C ALA A 23 4.20 9.57 -4.62
N GLN A 24 5.49 9.74 -4.34
CA GLN A 24 6.36 10.64 -5.12
C GLN A 24 6.54 10.21 -6.58
N GLY A 25 6.41 8.92 -6.88
CA GLY A 25 6.52 8.40 -8.25
C GLY A 25 5.27 8.67 -9.09
N VAL A 26 4.17 9.06 -8.44
CA VAL A 26 2.84 9.10 -9.05
C VAL A 26 2.64 10.35 -9.89
N ARG A 27 2.20 10.12 -11.13
CA ARG A 27 2.11 11.18 -12.15
C ARG A 27 0.71 11.77 -12.31
N ASN A 28 -0.32 11.00 -11.99
CA ASN A 28 -1.71 11.38 -12.18
C ASN A 28 -2.62 10.69 -11.15
N GLU A 29 -3.89 11.10 -11.13
CA GLU A 29 -4.89 10.58 -10.19
C GLU A 29 -5.22 9.09 -10.45
N GLU A 30 -5.23 8.66 -11.71
CA GLU A 30 -5.50 7.25 -12.07
C GLU A 30 -4.43 6.30 -11.51
N GLU A 31 -3.16 6.67 -11.63
CA GLU A 31 -2.02 5.91 -11.12
C GLU A 31 -2.00 5.92 -9.58
N ALA A 32 -2.41 7.02 -8.94
CA ALA A 32 -2.62 7.06 -7.49
C ALA A 32 -3.68 6.05 -7.06
N LEU A 33 -4.84 6.05 -7.73
CA LEU A 33 -5.93 5.13 -7.41
C LEU A 33 -5.52 3.67 -7.63
N GLU A 34 -4.83 3.37 -8.74
CA GLU A 34 -4.34 2.03 -9.03
C GLU A 34 -3.34 1.54 -7.99
N ILE A 35 -2.38 2.38 -7.58
CA ILE A 35 -1.42 2.04 -6.53
C ILE A 35 -2.11 1.79 -5.20
N TYR A 36 -3.09 2.62 -4.83
CA TYR A 36 -3.85 2.44 -3.59
C TYR A 36 -4.63 1.12 -3.62
N PHE A 37 -5.33 0.85 -4.73
CA PHE A 37 -6.08 -0.38 -4.94
C PHE A 37 -5.18 -1.63 -4.84
N LEU A 38 -4.05 -1.63 -5.54
CA LEU A 38 -3.08 -2.73 -5.50
C LEU A 38 -2.51 -2.91 -4.09
N SER A 39 -2.27 -1.82 -3.36
CA SER A 39 -1.80 -1.86 -1.98
C SER A 39 -2.83 -2.49 -1.05
N CYS A 40 -4.11 -2.12 -1.17
CA CYS A 40 -5.21 -2.75 -0.41
C CYS A 40 -5.42 -4.23 -0.78
N ALA A 41 -5.18 -4.62 -2.03
CA ALA A 41 -5.29 -6.01 -2.46
C ALA A 41 -4.12 -6.87 -1.94
N ALA A 42 -2.91 -6.32 -1.90
CA ALA A 42 -1.69 -7.01 -1.48
C ALA A 42 -1.52 -7.08 0.05
N ILE A 43 -2.04 -6.09 0.78
CA ILE A 43 -1.93 -5.98 2.22
C ILE A 43 -3.18 -6.57 2.88
N ASP A 44 -2.97 -7.36 3.93
CA ASP A 44 -4.07 -7.83 4.76
C ASP A 44 -4.39 -6.79 5.85
N ILE A 45 -5.61 -6.25 5.84
CA ILE A 45 -6.02 -5.13 6.71
C ILE A 45 -6.55 -5.65 8.06
N ASP A 46 -5.99 -6.75 8.56
CA ASP A 46 -6.37 -7.33 9.85
C ASP A 46 -5.62 -6.69 11.03
N HIS A 47 -4.57 -5.94 10.74
CA HIS A 47 -3.67 -5.36 11.73
C HIS A 47 -3.62 -3.82 11.66
N PHE A 48 -3.40 -3.21 12.82
CA PHE A 48 -3.39 -1.75 12.96
C PHE A 48 -2.27 -1.08 12.15
N MET A 49 -1.10 -1.73 12.02
CA MET A 49 0.05 -1.14 11.31
C MET A 49 -0.23 -1.01 9.82
N GLU A 50 -0.84 -2.02 9.23
CA GLU A 50 -1.23 -2.15 7.84
C GLU A 50 -2.31 -1.11 7.50
N ARG A 51 -3.30 -0.94 8.39
CA ARG A 51 -4.30 0.12 8.25
C ARG A 51 -3.69 1.51 8.36
N SER A 52 -2.74 1.72 9.28
CA SER A 52 -2.01 2.98 9.42
C SER A 52 -1.19 3.29 8.17
N TYR A 53 -0.55 2.27 7.59
CA TYR A 53 0.19 2.38 6.34
C TYR A 53 -0.72 2.78 5.17
N LEU A 54 -1.85 2.10 4.98
CA LEU A 54 -2.80 2.42 3.91
C LEU A 54 -3.38 3.84 4.08
N ASN A 55 -3.72 4.25 5.30
CA ASN A 55 -4.14 5.62 5.55
C ASN A 55 -3.07 6.64 5.16
N ALA A 56 -1.82 6.44 5.58
CA ALA A 56 -0.70 7.31 5.23
C ALA A 56 -0.44 7.31 3.71
N LEU A 57 -0.62 6.18 3.02
CA LEU A 57 -0.52 6.07 1.58
C LEU A 57 -1.60 6.88 0.87
N GLY A 58 -2.87 6.70 1.26
CA GLY A 58 -3.97 7.46 0.70
C GLY A 58 -3.77 8.97 0.87
N ASP A 59 -3.25 9.40 2.03
CA ASP A 59 -2.94 10.80 2.31
C ASP A 59 -1.84 11.34 1.40
N ALA A 60 -0.77 10.57 1.22
CA ALA A 60 0.33 10.93 0.33
C ALA A 60 -0.11 11.01 -1.14
N LEU A 61 -1.01 10.12 -1.55
CA LEU A 61 -1.63 10.08 -2.88
C LEU A 61 -2.75 11.11 -3.06
N LYS A 62 -3.15 11.82 -1.99
CA LYS A 62 -4.24 12.80 -1.97
C LYS A 62 -5.60 12.24 -2.39
N ILE A 63 -5.83 10.95 -2.14
CA ILE A 63 -7.10 10.29 -2.47
C ILE A 63 -8.13 10.69 -1.40
N PRO A 64 -9.36 11.12 -1.75
CA PRO A 64 -10.39 11.42 -0.76
C PRO A 64 -10.75 10.19 0.09
N GLN A 65 -11.04 10.38 1.38
CA GLN A 65 -11.39 9.28 2.30
C GLN A 65 -12.58 8.45 1.79
N GLU A 66 -13.61 9.09 1.22
CA GLU A 66 -14.78 8.39 0.67
C GLU A 66 -14.40 7.40 -0.44
N VAL A 67 -13.42 7.75 -1.28
CA VAL A 67 -12.94 6.88 -2.36
C VAL A 67 -12.14 5.71 -1.78
N ARG A 68 -11.32 5.97 -0.76
CA ARG A 68 -10.55 4.92 -0.06
C ARG A 68 -11.48 3.90 0.60
N ASP A 69 -12.47 4.38 1.34
CA ASP A 69 -13.45 3.55 2.03
C ASP A 69 -14.22 2.68 1.04
N GLY A 70 -14.60 3.24 -0.13
CA GLY A 70 -15.24 2.48 -1.21
C GLY A 70 -14.36 1.35 -1.74
N ILE A 71 -13.10 1.64 -2.06
CA ILE A 71 -12.12 0.65 -2.53
C ILE A 71 -11.92 -0.48 -1.52
N GLU A 72 -11.77 -0.14 -0.24
CA GLU A 72 -11.59 -1.11 0.85
C GLU A 72 -12.82 -2.01 1.01
N GLN A 73 -14.03 -1.42 0.96
CA GLN A 73 -15.28 -2.17 1.03
C GLN A 73 -15.44 -3.13 -0.16
N ASP A 74 -15.18 -2.67 -1.38
CA ASP A 74 -15.27 -3.50 -2.59
C ASP A 74 -14.31 -4.68 -2.54
N LEU A 75 -13.06 -4.45 -2.12
CA LEU A 75 -12.06 -5.49 -1.94
C LEU A 75 -12.45 -6.48 -0.85
N GLN A 76 -13.00 -6.00 0.26
CA GLN A 76 -13.47 -6.86 1.34
C GLN A 76 -14.64 -7.75 0.89
N GLN A 77 -15.58 -7.21 0.11
CA GLN A 77 -16.67 -7.98 -0.48
C GLN A 77 -16.15 -9.04 -1.46
N GLN A 78 -15.18 -8.70 -2.32
CA GLN A 78 -14.58 -9.67 -3.24
C GLN A 78 -13.85 -10.80 -2.50
N LYS A 79 -13.08 -10.48 -1.45
CA LYS A 79 -12.41 -11.48 -0.60
C LYS A 79 -13.41 -12.44 0.05
N GLN A 80 -14.59 -11.95 0.46
CA GLN A 80 -15.65 -12.79 1.05
C GLN A 80 -16.44 -13.60 0.00
N ALA A 81 -16.52 -13.11 -1.23
CA ALA A 81 -17.27 -13.74 -2.32
C ALA A 81 -16.51 -14.89 -3.02
N LEU A 82 -15.19 -15.02 -2.79
CA LEU A 82 -14.45 -16.22 -3.17
C LEU A 82 -14.48 -17.23 -2.00
N PRO A 83 -15.34 -18.27 -2.05
CA PRO A 83 -15.12 -19.43 -1.20
C PRO A 83 -13.81 -20.08 -1.63
N GLY A 84 -12.93 -20.35 -0.67
CA GLY A 84 -11.70 -21.11 -0.89
C GLY A 84 -11.95 -22.50 -1.49
#